data_AF-A0A1F8U5R4-F1
#
_entry.id   AF-A0A1F8U5R4-F1
#
_cell.length_a   1.000
_cell.length_b   1.000
_cell.length_c   1.000
_cell.angle_alpha   90.00
_cell.angle_beta   90.00
_cell.angle_gamma   90.00
#
_symmetry.space_group_name_H-M   'P 1'
#
loop_
_entity.id
_entity.type
_entity.pdbx_description
1 polymer ?
#
loop_
_entity_poly.entity_id
_entity_poly.type
_entity_poly.pdbx_seq_one_letter_code
_entity_poly.pdbx_strand_id
1 'polypeptide(L)'
;MSIIEDIRNTHPSQFFYAMIGFAGVLAPGFLTLYLFKPNLIIAIDVFKLLFFSASLIIPVVLLNFFTIFFWRKRTKDSSISKILFSAVLTTAMVMFVSLFVAYTFNLSFKRFFLIGVPLDVVLLLPVVLSWE
;
A
#
# COMPACT_ATOMS: atom_id res chain seq x y z
N MET A 1 -10.31 -11.35 27.94
CA MET A 1 -10.67 -11.45 26.51
C MET A 1 -9.59 -12.25 25.82
N SER A 2 -9.96 -13.37 25.21
CA SER A 2 -9.03 -14.23 24.48
C SER A 2 -8.89 -13.71 23.04
N ILE A 3 -7.67 -13.67 22.52
CA ILE A 3 -7.38 -13.31 21.10
C ILE A 3 -8.23 -14.17 20.15
N ILE A 4 -8.49 -15.41 20.53
CA ILE A 4 -9.30 -16.36 19.75
C ILE A 4 -10.78 -15.92 19.72
N GLU A 5 -11.27 -15.34 20.81
CA GLU A 5 -12.63 -14.80 20.93
C GLU A 5 -12.80 -13.54 20.10
N ASP A 6 -11.80 -12.65 20.10
CA ASP A 6 -11.81 -11.43 19.28
C ASP A 6 -11.75 -11.75 17.77
N ILE A 7 -10.93 -12.72 17.37
CA ILE A 7 -10.88 -13.19 15.96
C ILE A 7 -12.24 -13.80 15.55
N ARG A 8 -12.87 -14.58 16.43
CA ARG A 8 -14.16 -15.22 16.14
C ARG A 8 -15.32 -14.23 16.05
N ASN A 9 -15.24 -13.13 16.80
CA ASN A 9 -16.26 -12.07 16.82
C ASN A 9 -16.02 -10.98 15.77
N THR A 10 -14.92 -11.05 15.02
CA THR A 10 -14.61 -10.09 13.95
C THR A 10 -15.53 -10.32 12.76
N HIS A 11 -16.16 -9.25 12.27
CA HIS A 11 -17.03 -9.33 11.09
C HIS A 11 -16.19 -9.77 9.86
N PRO A 12 -16.64 -10.72 9.02
CA PRO A 12 -15.85 -11.25 7.91
C PRO A 12 -15.27 -10.19 6.96
N SER A 13 -15.99 -9.08 6.76
CA SER A 13 -15.52 -7.95 5.94
C SER A 13 -14.27 -7.25 6.52
N GLN A 14 -14.15 -7.14 7.84
CA GLN A 14 -12.98 -6.54 8.49
C GLN A 14 -11.74 -7.41 8.33
N PHE A 15 -11.91 -8.73 8.43
CA PHE A 15 -10.84 -9.68 8.15
C PHE A 15 -10.36 -9.58 6.70
N PHE A 16 -11.29 -9.49 5.75
CA PHE A 16 -10.96 -9.28 4.33
C PHE A 16 -10.19 -7.98 4.09
N TYR A 17 -10.62 -6.87 4.69
CA TYR A 17 -9.89 -5.60 4.58
C TYR A 17 -8.48 -5.67 5.16
N ALA A 18 -8.31 -6.36 6.30
CA ALA A 18 -6.99 -6.55 6.88
C ALA A 18 -6.08 -7.40 5.98
N MET A 19 -6.61 -8.47 5.38
CA MET A 19 -5.84 -9.31 4.45
C MET A 19 -5.45 -8.59 3.16
N ILE A 20 -6.38 -7.85 2.56
CA ILE A 20 -6.10 -7.03 1.39
C ILE A 20 -5.09 -5.94 1.75
N GLY A 21 -5.23 -5.31 2.92
CA GLY A 21 -4.30 -4.30 3.39
C GLY A 21 -2.88 -4.84 3.58
N PHE A 22 -2.77 -6.01 4.21
CA PHE A 22 -1.50 -6.71 4.42
C PHE A 22 -0.83 -7.09 3.09
N ALA A 23 -1.59 -7.68 2.17
CA ALA A 23 -1.11 -8.03 0.84
C ALA A 23 -0.73 -6.79 0.01
N GLY A 24 -1.53 -5.73 0.09
CA GLY A 24 -1.31 -4.46 -0.61
C GLY A 24 -0.05 -3.73 -0.15
N VAL A 25 0.43 -3.99 1.07
CA VAL A 25 1.71 -3.46 1.56
C VAL A 25 2.87 -4.39 1.22
N LEU A 26 2.73 -5.69 1.46
CA LEU A 26 3.87 -6.61 1.35
C LEU A 26 4.16 -7.03 -0.08
N ALA A 27 3.14 -7.32 -0.89
CA ALA A 27 3.32 -7.81 -2.25
C ALA A 27 4.10 -6.83 -3.15
N PRO A 28 3.72 -5.53 -3.27
CA PRO A 28 4.51 -4.60 -4.06
C PRO A 28 5.91 -4.36 -3.49
N GLY A 29 6.06 -4.39 -2.16
CA GLY A 29 7.37 -4.28 -1.51
C GLY A 29 8.29 -5.44 -1.86
N PHE A 30 7.80 -6.68 -1.79
CA PHE A 30 8.54 -7.87 -2.17
C PHE A 30 8.90 -7.86 -3.66
N LEU A 31 7.96 -7.51 -4.54
CA LEU A 31 8.21 -7.43 -5.98
C LEU A 31 9.23 -6.35 -6.34
N THR A 32 9.23 -5.22 -5.63
CA THR A 32 10.27 -4.19 -5.78
C THR A 32 11.64 -4.76 -5.45
N LEU A 33 11.77 -5.52 -4.35
CA LEU A 33 13.02 -6.17 -4.00
C LEU A 33 13.44 -7.22 -5.03
N TYR A 34 12.49 -8.01 -5.50
CA TYR A 34 12.73 -9.05 -6.50
C TYR A 34 13.26 -8.45 -7.80
N LEU A 35 12.65 -7.34 -8.26
CA LEU A 35 13.02 -6.69 -9.50
C LEU A 35 14.39 -5.99 -9.43
N PHE A 36 14.67 -5.26 -8.35
CA PHE A 36 15.84 -4.37 -8.28
C PHE A 36 17.02 -4.92 -7.49
N LYS A 37 16.77 -5.82 -6.53
CA LYS A 37 17.78 -6.35 -5.59
C LYS A 37 17.50 -7.82 -5.23
N PRO A 38 17.45 -8.75 -6.20
CA PRO A 38 17.13 -10.16 -5.95
C PRO A 38 18.12 -10.82 -4.98
N ASN A 39 19.39 -10.39 -4.98
CA ASN A 39 20.41 -10.91 -4.06
C ASN A 39 20.05 -10.68 -2.58
N LEU A 40 19.29 -9.63 -2.25
CA LEU A 40 18.85 -9.38 -0.88
C LEU A 40 17.83 -10.42 -0.42
N ILE A 41 16.98 -10.94 -1.31
CA ILE A 41 15.97 -11.94 -0.96
C ILE A 41 16.62 -13.23 -0.47
N ILE A 42 17.73 -13.62 -1.10
CA ILE A 42 18.46 -14.84 -0.77
C ILE A 42 19.28 -14.67 0.53
N ALA A 43 19.77 -13.45 0.78
CA ALA A 43 20.69 -13.17 1.87
C ALA A 43 20.02 -12.90 3.23
N ILE A 44 18.73 -12.57 3.25
CA ILE A 44 18.04 -12.15 4.48
C ILE A 44 16.94 -13.14 4.88
N ASP A 45 16.74 -13.25 6.20
CA ASP A 45 15.66 -14.06 6.78
C ASP A 45 14.27 -13.52 6.40
N VAL A 46 13.27 -14.41 6.37
CA VAL A 46 11.88 -14.11 5.99
C VAL A 46 11.31 -12.94 6.78
N PHE A 47 11.54 -12.86 8.10
CA PHE A 47 11.01 -11.75 8.90
C PHE A 47 11.65 -10.41 8.51
N LYS A 48 12.96 -10.42 8.26
CA LYS A 48 13.68 -9.21 7.82
C LYS A 48 13.20 -8.76 6.45
N LEU A 49 12.91 -9.71 5.56
CA LEU A 49 12.35 -9.44 4.25
C LEU A 49 10.97 -8.80 4.35
N LEU A 50 10.09 -9.32 5.21
CA LEU A 50 8.76 -8.76 5.44
C LEU A 50 8.84 -7.31 5.95
N PHE A 51 9.68 -7.03 6.95
CA PHE A 51 9.86 -5.67 7.46
C PHE A 51 10.47 -4.75 6.40
N PHE A 52 11.40 -5.25 5.60
CA PHE A 52 12.02 -4.44 4.55
C PHE A 52 11.01 -4.11 3.44
N SER A 53 10.24 -5.08 2.98
CA SER A 53 9.13 -4.86 2.04
C SER A 53 8.12 -3.86 2.58
N ALA A 54 7.70 -4.00 3.85
CA ALA A 54 6.79 -3.06 4.48
C ALA A 54 7.40 -1.65 4.57
N SER A 55 8.67 -1.53 4.93
CA SER A 55 9.35 -0.23 5.07
C SER A 55 9.43 0.57 3.77
N LEU A 56 9.42 -0.10 2.62
CA LEU A 56 9.38 0.56 1.31
C LEU A 56 8.01 1.14 0.98
N ILE A 57 6.93 0.49 1.42
CA ILE A 57 5.56 0.81 1.01
C ILE A 57 4.83 1.67 2.05
N ILE A 58 5.06 1.45 3.34
CA ILE A 58 4.41 2.18 4.44
C ILE A 58 4.54 3.71 4.30
N PRO A 59 5.72 4.29 3.96
CA PRO A 59 5.81 5.74 3.79
C PRO A 59 4.85 6.29 2.73
N VAL A 60 4.67 5.57 1.61
CA VAL A 60 3.75 5.98 0.54
C VAL A 60 2.29 5.83 1.00
N VAL A 61 1.97 4.74 1.72
CA VAL A 61 0.64 4.57 2.33
C VAL A 61 0.32 5.72 3.29
N LEU A 62 1.28 6.11 4.13
CA LEU A 62 1.10 7.23 5.07
C LEU A 62 0.87 8.55 4.33
N LEU A 63 1.62 8.83 3.27
CA LEU A 63 1.41 10.02 2.44
C LEU A 63 -0.01 10.05 1.85
N ASN A 64 -0.47 8.93 1.28
CA ASN A 64 -1.83 8.83 0.75
C ASN A 64 -2.90 8.94 1.84
N PHE A 65 -2.67 8.31 2.99
CA PHE A 65 -3.56 8.41 4.13
C PHE A 65 -3.71 9.86 4.60
N PHE A 66 -2.60 10.58 4.82
CA PHE A 66 -2.65 11.97 5.24
C PHE A 66 -3.29 12.86 4.18
N THR A 67 -3.00 12.64 2.91
CA THR A 67 -3.60 13.43 1.82
C THR A 67 -5.11 13.27 1.81
N ILE A 68 -5.63 12.04 1.84
CA ILE A 68 -7.08 11.79 1.92
C ILE A 68 -7.65 12.35 3.23
N PHE A 69 -6.95 12.19 4.35
CA PHE A 69 -7.39 12.67 5.65
C PHE A 69 -7.52 14.20 5.71
N PHE A 70 -6.58 14.96 5.14
CA PHE A 70 -6.60 16.41 5.14
C PHE A 70 -7.61 17.00 4.14
N TRP A 71 -7.77 16.37 2.98
CA TRP A 71 -8.70 16.85 1.93
C TRP A 71 -10.14 16.41 2.13
N ARG A 72 -10.38 15.43 3.01
CA ARG A 72 -11.73 15.01 3.37
C ARG A 72 -12.52 16.17 4.01
N LYS A 73 -13.72 16.45 3.49
CA LYS A 73 -14.72 17.23 4.24
C LYS A 73 -15.13 16.46 5.50
N ARG A 74 -15.34 17.17 6.62
CA ARG A 74 -15.86 16.59 7.88
C ARG A 74 -17.31 16.09 7.73
N THR A 75 -17.50 15.06 6.94
CA THR A 75 -18.73 14.26 6.88
C THR A 75 -18.75 13.34 8.10
N LYS A 76 -19.91 13.22 8.76
CA LYS A 76 -20.09 12.52 10.04
C LYS A 76 -19.77 11.02 10.00
N ASP A 77 -19.61 10.42 8.82
CA ASP A 77 -19.80 8.96 8.65
C ASP A 77 -18.63 8.19 8.01
N SER A 78 -17.47 8.85 7.90
CA SER A 78 -16.29 8.22 7.33
C SER A 78 -15.36 7.72 8.44
N SER A 79 -15.35 6.40 8.61
CA SER A 79 -14.51 5.69 9.55
C SER A 79 -13.04 5.76 9.08
N ILE A 80 -12.12 5.90 10.04
CA ILE A 80 -10.66 5.92 9.76
C ILE A 80 -10.25 4.66 8.98
N SER A 81 -10.90 3.52 9.23
CA SER A 81 -10.69 2.28 8.51
C SER A 81 -10.93 2.38 7.00
N LYS A 82 -11.93 3.15 6.55
CA LYS A 82 -12.21 3.36 5.12
C LYS A 82 -11.11 4.19 4.46
N ILE A 83 -10.63 5.24 5.15
CA ILE A 83 -9.53 6.09 4.67
C ILE A 83 -8.25 5.28 4.54
N LEU A 84 -7.92 4.50 5.57
CA LEU A 84 -6.75 3.64 5.55
C LEU A 84 -6.84 2.61 4.42
N PHE A 85 -8.02 1.98 4.24
CA PHE A 85 -8.23 1.04 3.16
C PHE A 85 -8.06 1.70 1.78
N SER A 86 -8.64 2.88 1.55
CA SER A 86 -8.45 3.62 0.30
C SER A 86 -6.99 4.00 0.06
N ALA A 87 -6.28 4.44 1.10
CA ALA A 87 -4.86 4.80 0.99
C ALA A 87 -4.02 3.59 0.59
N VAL A 88 -4.21 2.44 1.26
CA VAL A 88 -3.48 1.21 0.93
C VAL A 88 -3.81 0.74 -0.48
N LEU A 89 -5.07 0.78 -0.89
CA LEU A 89 -5.49 0.33 -2.23
C LEU A 89 -4.88 1.21 -3.32
N THR A 90 -4.95 2.54 -3.17
CA THR A 90 -4.33 3.49 -4.12
C THR A 90 -2.83 3.27 -4.19
N THR A 91 -2.13 3.17 -3.05
CA THR A 91 -0.69 2.90 -3.03
C THR A 91 -0.35 1.57 -3.71
N ALA A 92 -1.10 0.50 -3.44
CA ALA A 92 -0.87 -0.79 -4.07
C ALA A 92 -1.02 -0.70 -5.59
N MET A 93 -2.09 -0.07 -6.10
CA MET A 93 -2.30 0.14 -7.53
C MET A 93 -1.15 0.90 -8.18
N VAL A 94 -0.75 2.03 -7.59
CA VAL A 94 0.39 2.84 -8.08
C VAL A 94 1.64 1.98 -8.16
N MET A 95 1.98 1.27 -7.08
CA MET A 95 3.21 0.48 -7.02
C MET A 95 3.20 -0.68 -8.02
N PHE A 96 2.06 -1.36 -8.21
CA PHE A 96 1.96 -2.41 -9.22
C PHE A 96 2.10 -1.87 -10.65
N VAL A 97 1.45 -0.75 -10.97
CA VAL A 97 1.57 -0.13 -12.30
C VAL A 97 3.00 0.36 -12.54
N SER A 98 3.60 1.05 -11.56
CA SER A 98 4.98 1.51 -11.64
C SER A 98 5.97 0.35 -11.77
N LEU A 99 5.76 -0.77 -11.06
CA LEU A 99 6.59 -1.97 -11.19
C LEU A 99 6.46 -2.61 -12.57
N PHE A 100 5.23 -2.71 -13.09
CA PHE A 100 4.98 -3.25 -14.41
C PHE A 100 5.68 -2.42 -15.50
N VAL A 101 5.58 -1.09 -15.43
CA VAL A 101 6.28 -0.18 -16.33
C VAL A 101 7.79 -0.31 -16.17
N ALA A 102 8.29 -0.36 -14.94
CA ALA A 102 9.72 -0.50 -14.68
C ALA A 102 10.29 -1.82 -15.20
N TYR A 103 9.55 -2.91 -15.07
CA TYR A 103 9.91 -4.21 -15.62
C TYR A 103 9.94 -4.18 -17.16
N THR A 104 8.88 -3.65 -17.78
CA THR A 104 8.74 -3.63 -19.25
C THR A 104 9.82 -2.81 -19.94
N PHE A 105 10.19 -1.66 -19.37
CA PHE A 105 11.19 -0.77 -19.94
C PHE A 105 12.59 -0.92 -19.31
N ASN A 106 12.80 -1.95 -18.48
CA ASN A 106 14.04 -2.22 -17.75
C ASN A 106 14.61 -0.96 -17.04
N LEU A 107 13.73 -0.28 -16.32
CA LEU A 107 14.06 0.98 -15.66
C LEU A 107 14.89 0.73 -14.40
N SER A 108 15.65 1.75 -13.98
CA SER A 108 16.36 1.70 -12.70
C SER A 108 15.43 1.98 -11.52
N PHE A 109 15.84 1.55 -10.31
CA PHE A 109 15.11 1.79 -9.06
C PHE A 109 14.70 3.25 -8.87
N LYS A 110 15.58 4.21 -9.22
CA LYS A 110 15.27 5.64 -9.12
C LYS A 110 14.13 6.07 -10.04
N ARG A 111 14.10 5.55 -11.28
CA ARG A 111 13.06 5.87 -12.27
C ARG A 111 11.72 5.24 -11.91
N PHE A 112 11.74 4.08 -11.26
CA PHE A 112 10.53 3.46 -10.72
C PHE A 112 9.79 4.40 -9.75
N PHE A 113 10.47 4.96 -8.76
CA PHE A 113 9.86 5.94 -7.84
C PHE A 113 9.44 7.23 -8.56
N LEU A 114 10.25 7.69 -9.53
CA LEU A 114 9.93 8.89 -10.31
C LEU A 114 8.62 8.74 -11.10
N ILE A 115 8.31 7.55 -11.61
CA ILE A 115 7.05 7.25 -12.32
C ILE A 115 5.90 7.01 -11.33
N GLY A 116 6.21 6.50 -10.13
CA GLY A 116 5.24 6.34 -9.05
C GLY A 116 4.59 7.66 -8.66
N VAL A 117 5.36 8.74 -8.50
CA VAL A 117 4.84 10.06 -8.08
C VAL A 117 3.71 10.60 -8.97
N PRO A 118 3.85 10.75 -10.30
CA PRO A 118 2.76 11.25 -11.14
C PRO A 118 1.58 10.27 -11.19
N LEU A 119 1.82 8.96 -11.16
CA LEU A 119 0.74 7.97 -11.09
C LEU A 119 -0.05 8.06 -9.78
N ASP A 120 0.64 8.30 -8.67
CA ASP A 120 0.05 8.49 -7.36
C ASP A 120 -0.88 9.70 -7.37
N VAL A 121 -0.43 10.85 -7.89
CA VAL A 121 -1.29 12.04 -8.05
C VAL A 121 -2.52 11.74 -8.91
N VAL A 122 -2.33 11.11 -10.07
CA VAL A 122 -3.44 10.80 -11.00
C VAL A 122 -4.46 9.85 -10.38
N LEU A 123 -4.02 8.83 -9.65
CA LEU A 123 -4.91 7.84 -9.03
C LEU A 123 -5.52 8.32 -7.71
N LEU A 124 -4.84 9.23 -7.01
CA LEU A 124 -5.32 9.80 -5.75
C LEU A 124 -6.37 10.89 -5.96
N LEU A 125 -6.27 11.69 -7.05
CA LEU A 125 -7.24 12.73 -7.40
C LEU A 125 -8.70 12.26 -7.42
N PRO A 126 -9.10 11.21 -8.16
CA PRO A 126 -10.49 10.76 -8.18
C PRO A 126 -10.94 10.23 -6.81
N VAL A 127 -10.03 9.64 -6.04
CA VAL A 127 -10.33 9.20 -4.67
C VAL A 127 -10.66 10.42 -3.83
N VAL A 128 -9.80 11.43 -3.79
CA VAL A 128 -10.02 12.66 -3.02
C VAL A 128 -11.30 13.38 -3.45
N LEU A 129 -11.55 13.52 -4.76
CA LEU A 129 -12.76 14.15 -5.30
C LEU A 129 -14.05 13.40 -4.95
N SER A 130 -13.99 12.07 -4.82
CA SER A 130 -15.16 11.27 -4.39
C SER A 130 -15.57 11.52 -2.93
N TRP A 131 -14.73 12.21 -2.15
CA TRP A 131 -15.00 12.60 -0.76
C TRP A 131 -15.44 14.08 -0.62
N GLU A 132 -15.56 14.84 -1.72
CA GLU A 132 -16.16 16.19 -1.73
C GLU A 132 -17.69 16.16 -1.58
#